data_AF-A0A9N8VCT6-F1
#
_entry.id   AF-A0A9N8VCT6-F1
#
_cell.length_a   1.000
_cell.length_b   1.000
_cell.length_c   1.000
_cell.angle_alpha   90.00
_cell.angle_beta   90.00
_cell.angle_gamma   90.00
#
_symmetry.space_group_name_H-M   'P 1'
#
loop_
_entity.id
_entity.type
_entity.pdbx_description
1 polymer ?
#
loop_
_entity_poly.entity_id
_entity_poly.type
_entity_poly.pdbx_seq_one_letter_code
_entity_poly.pdbx_strand_id
1 'polypeptide(L)' 'EKVSNIEVDNNREVNNIEMRKVNNIEVNNNKEVNNIEMRKVSNIEIENWKKWINIEAEKVNNIEVEK' A
#
# COMPACT_ATOMS: atom_id res chain seq x y z
N GLU A 1 -9.93 -5.83 14.85
CA GLU A 1 -10.41 -4.44 14.86
C GLU A 1 -10.41 -3.86 13.44
N LYS A 2 -10.91 -2.63 13.24
CA LYS A 2 -10.68 -1.83 12.03
C LYS A 2 -9.40 -1.03 12.26
N VAL A 3 -8.42 -1.17 11.38
CA VAL A 3 -7.19 -0.37 11.47
C VAL A 3 -7.45 0.95 10.76
N SER A 4 -7.14 2.07 11.41
CA SER A 4 -7.44 3.38 10.83
C SER A 4 -6.47 3.70 9.70
N ASN A 5 -5.17 3.73 9.97
CA ASN A 5 -4.13 4.01 9.00
C ASN A 5 -2.98 3.01 9.14
N ILE A 6 -2.33 2.70 8.02
CA ILE A 6 -1.04 2.00 7.97
C ILE A 6 -0.11 2.82 7.08
N GLU A 7 1.10 3.07 7.57
CA GLU A 7 2.13 3.80 6.84
C GLU A 7 3.37 2.89 6.69
N VAL A 8 3.91 2.84 5.48
CA VAL A 8 5.13 2.10 5.15
C VAL A 8 6.09 3.06 4.45
N ASP A 9 7.04 3.60 5.20
CA ASP A 9 7.98 4.60 4.69
C ASP A 9 9.45 4.13 4.75
N ASN A 10 10.25 4.60 3.80
CA ASN A 10 11.71 4.50 3.79
C ASN A 10 12.31 3.08 3.82
N ASN A 11 11.64 2.09 3.23
CA ASN A 11 12.20 0.74 3.12
C ASN A 11 13.00 0.55 1.83
N ARG A 12 14.11 -0.19 1.94
CA ARG A 12 14.87 -0.63 0.76
C ARG A 12 14.08 -1.63 -0.07
N GLU A 13 13.33 -2.50 0.58
CA GLU A 13 12.55 -3.54 -0.06
C GLU A 13 11.36 -3.89 0.82
N VAL A 14 10.17 -3.88 0.23
CA VAL A 14 8.93 -4.31 0.84
C VAL A 14 8.45 -5.52 0.08
N ASN A 15 8.49 -6.69 0.72
CA ASN A 15 8.28 -7.95 0.01
C ASN A 15 6.82 -8.31 -0.13
N ASN A 16 6.13 -8.54 0.97
CA ASN A 16 4.72 -8.93 0.94
C ASN A 16 4.00 -8.24 2.08
N ILE A 17 3.03 -7.39 1.76
CA ILE A 17 2.15 -6.80 2.76
C ILE A 17 0.73 -7.31 2.52
N GLU A 18 0.15 -7.97 3.51
CA GLU A 18 -1.27 -8.32 3.50
C GLU A 18 -2.03 -7.49 4.54
N MET A 19 -3.04 -6.75 4.12
CA MET A 19 -3.85 -5.93 5.03
C MET A 19 -5.35 -6.16 4.84
N ARG A 20 -6.10 -6.12 5.95
CA ARG A 20 -7.56 -6.32 5.97
C ARG A 20 -8.25 -5.28 6.82
N LYS A 21 -9.33 -4.67 6.30
CA LYS A 21 -10.18 -3.68 7.00
C LYS A 21 -9.39 -2.44 7.46
N VAL A 22 -8.69 -1.82 6.53
CA VAL A 22 -7.94 -0.58 6.76
C VAL A 22 -8.74 0.60 6.21
N ASN A 23 -8.69 1.80 6.82
CA ASN A 23 -9.24 2.96 6.12
C ASN A 23 -8.23 3.47 5.11
N ASN A 24 -7.03 3.84 5.53
CA ASN A 24 -6.03 4.43 4.65
C ASN A 24 -4.71 3.66 4.71
N ILE A 25 -4.07 3.51 3.55
CA ILE A 25 -2.72 2.96 3.45
C ILE A 25 -1.86 3.95 2.70
N GLU A 26 -0.70 4.25 3.25
CA GLU A 26 0.28 5.15 2.66
C GLU A 26 1.62 4.41 2.51
N VAL A 27 2.20 4.41 1.31
CA VAL A 27 3.45 3.72 1.02
C VAL A 27 4.41 4.67 0.31
N ASN A 28 5.41 5.16 1.04
CA ASN A 28 6.28 6.25 0.59
C ASN A 28 7.78 5.88 0.59
N ASN A 29 8.56 6.47 -0.31
CA ASN A 29 10.02 6.36 -0.36
C ASN A 29 10.57 4.93 -0.43
N ASN A 30 9.81 3.98 -0.98
CA ASN A 30 10.22 2.58 -1.04
C ASN A 30 10.93 2.28 -2.37
N LYS A 31 12.16 1.77 -2.31
CA LYS A 31 12.94 1.50 -3.55
C LYS A 31 12.32 0.36 -4.36
N GLU A 32 11.93 -0.72 -3.71
CA GLU A 32 11.31 -1.86 -4.37
C GLU A 32 10.15 -2.36 -3.52
N VAL A 33 8.99 -2.51 -4.14
CA VAL A 33 7.82 -3.10 -3.51
C VAL A 33 7.33 -4.25 -4.37
N ASN A 34 7.42 -5.46 -3.85
CA ASN A 34 7.16 -6.65 -4.64
C ASN A 34 5.66 -6.92 -4.70
N ASN A 35 5.01 -7.25 -3.59
CA ASN A 35 3.60 -7.57 -3.59
C ASN A 35 2.87 -6.90 -2.41
N ILE A 36 1.77 -6.22 -2.72
CA ILE A 36 0.85 -5.76 -1.67
C ILE A 36 -0.56 -6.28 -1.99
N GLU A 37 -1.11 -7.05 -1.06
CA GLU A 37 -2.48 -7.54 -1.11
C GLU A 37 -3.34 -6.86 -0.04
N MET A 38 -4.44 -6.25 -0.46
CA MET A 38 -5.29 -5.43 0.40
C MET A 38 -6.75 -5.80 0.23
N ARG A 39 -7.49 -5.95 1.33
CA ARG A 39 -8.93 -6.21 1.29
C ARG A 39 -9.71 -5.29 2.22
N LYS A 40 -10.78 -4.69 1.69
CA LYS A 40 -11.64 -3.71 2.38
C LYS A 40 -10.83 -2.51 2.86
N VAL A 41 -10.22 -1.82 1.91
CA VAL A 41 -9.47 -0.59 2.15
C VAL A 41 -10.30 0.60 1.68
N SER A 42 -10.26 1.74 2.35
CA SER A 42 -10.97 2.92 1.83
C SER A 42 -10.09 3.66 0.83
N ASN A 43 -8.88 4.04 1.23
CA ASN A 43 -7.94 4.78 0.40
C ASN A 43 -6.56 4.13 0.41
N ILE A 44 -5.89 4.17 -0.73
CA ILE A 44 -4.50 3.75 -0.91
C ILE A 44 -3.77 4.90 -1.56
N GLU A 45 -2.65 5.30 -0.98
CA GLU A 45 -1.76 6.34 -1.46
C GLU A 45 -0.35 5.76 -1.52
N ILE A 46 0.30 5.92 -2.67
CA ILE A 46 1.61 5.34 -2.95
C ILE A 46 2.44 6.38 -3.66
N GLU A 47 3.58 6.75 -3.07
CA GLU A 47 4.46 7.78 -3.60
C GLU A 47 5.93 7.36 -3.61
N ASN A 48 6.72 8.03 -4.46
CA ASN A 48 8.19 8.03 -4.41
C ASN A 48 8.83 6.63 -4.40
N TRP A 49 8.59 5.87 -5.46
CA TRP A 49 9.06 4.49 -5.59
C TRP A 49 9.86 4.25 -6.88
N LYS A 50 10.74 3.22 -6.86
CA LYS A 50 11.53 2.89 -8.06
C LYS A 50 11.01 1.69 -8.84
N LYS A 51 10.41 0.69 -8.18
CA LYS A 51 9.97 -0.54 -8.85
C LYS A 51 8.80 -1.21 -8.11
N TRP A 52 7.79 -1.66 -8.87
CA TRP A 52 6.70 -2.52 -8.37
C TRP A 52 6.55 -3.79 -9.20
N ILE A 53 6.08 -4.86 -8.56
CA ILE A 53 5.75 -6.12 -9.24
C ILE A 53 4.24 -6.35 -9.25
N ASN A 54 3.51 -6.17 -8.13
CA ASN A 54 2.05 -6.33 -8.13
C ASN A 54 1.35 -5.61 -6.94
N ILE A 55 0.19 -4.99 -7.21
CA ILE A 55 -0.73 -4.48 -6.18
C ILE A 55 -2.11 -5.07 -6.46
N GLU A 56 -2.62 -5.90 -5.55
CA GLU A 56 -3.98 -6.41 -5.61
C GLU A 56 -4.82 -5.81 -4.48
N ALA A 57 -5.92 -5.17 -4.85
CA ALA A 57 -6.80 -4.53 -3.89
C ALA A 57 -8.27 -4.87 -4.15
N GLU A 58 -8.95 -5.38 -3.14
CA GLU A 58 -10.36 -5.75 -3.21
C GLU A 58 -11.21 -4.81 -2.33
N LYS A 59 -12.30 -4.28 -2.90
CA LYS A 59 -13.21 -3.33 -2.23
C LYS A 59 -12.46 -2.09 -1.75
N VAL A 60 -11.87 -1.37 -2.71
CA VAL A 60 -11.22 -0.07 -2.50
C VAL A 60 -12.12 1.06 -2.97
N ASN A 61 -12.16 2.17 -2.24
CA ASN A 61 -12.90 3.35 -2.68
C ASN A 61 -12.03 4.27 -3.54
N ASN A 62 -10.78 4.54 -3.13
CA ASN A 62 -9.85 5.37 -3.86
C ASN A 62 -8.44 4.77 -3.90
N ILE A 63 -7.75 4.93 -5.05
CA ILE A 63 -6.34 4.59 -5.22
C ILE A 63 -5.66 5.76 -5.90
N GLU A 64 -4.63 6.28 -5.26
CA GLU A 64 -3.76 7.34 -5.76
C GLU A 64 -2.33 6.80 -5.83
N VAL A 65 -1.71 6.95 -6.99
CA VAL A 65 -0.35 6.48 -7.24
C VAL A 65 0.41 7.60 -7.92
N GLU A 66 1.36 8.15 -7.18
CA GLU A 66 2.31 9.14 -7.69
C GLU A 66 3.72 8.54 -7.68
N LYS A 67 4.59 9.05 -8.55
CA LYS A 67 5.94 8.50 -8.74
C LYS A 67 7.00 9.54 -8.47
#